data_AF-A0A0W0VJ67-F1
#
_entry.id   AF-A0A0W0VJ67-F1
#
_cell.length_a   1.000
_cell.length_b   1.000
_cell.length_c   1.000
_cell.angle_alpha   90.00
_cell.angle_beta   90.00
_cell.angle_gamma   90.00
#
_symmetry.space_group_name_H-M   'P 1'
#
loop_
_entity.id
_entity.type
_entity.pdbx_description
1 polymer ?
#
loop_
_entity_poly.entity_id
_entity_poly.type
_entity_poly.pdbx_seq_one_letter_code
_entity_poly.pdbx_strand_id
1 'polypeptide(L)'
;MNSPIIRKSKTPLQFKVFHTLLGFAVFFSLITVPAEAEIINIFGIHTASELLWWPIVFFVLRLIHSVYGFAYLRHTVYSVILFHAIYILFLKFAIWLPASSFWKMQATYTQVLGRDFLYLAKSSLFLWACSVLPIRFSLNLNPIYKGYIFWIFLLTFCLLDIFWLNIHNDSSLSQLSVPLLVFGFFNIFYQGLFRLIAKIEQIESPIGNARVFEFHLPQTIKRDGNTFKYHHMLFCSSIVFFIASKTMAAKFITIGFLTINVGGIVFSLAYLAADMMTDVYGIERTKQMILFVIFCNLLFVFDVWITNLLAIGDDEPFKLILHNQARMFIASATAFFLGMTINSTVISLIKSRQRKRGISLKKEFITTVWTRIATSSAFGIIIDVSLFSLVAFYGIVPTEKLASVIVFEDAYKISYEVILAPVSILLIYFLKVKEKVDIYDELSNLNPFKIDTNYKLSANKFAENYIKPEGRNNE
;
A
#
# COMPACT_ATOMS: atom_id res chain seq x y z
N MET A 1 6.12 44.44 -22.07
CA MET A 1 5.40 43.15 -21.96
C MET A 1 6.33 42.15 -21.29
N ASN A 2 6.28 42.06 -19.95
CA ASN A 2 7.04 41.05 -19.21
C ASN A 2 6.16 39.80 -19.09
N SER A 3 6.54 38.73 -19.78
CA SER A 3 5.96 37.41 -19.55
C SER A 3 6.19 37.03 -18.08
N PRO A 4 5.16 36.66 -17.30
CA PRO A 4 5.40 36.16 -15.96
C PRO A 4 6.11 34.82 -16.13
N ILE A 5 7.35 34.74 -15.68
CA ILE A 5 8.07 33.49 -15.55
C ILE A 5 7.23 32.64 -14.59
N ILE A 6 6.42 31.73 -15.13
CA ILE A 6 5.70 30.71 -14.37
C ILE A 6 6.78 29.78 -13.82
N ARG A 7 7.40 30.18 -12.72
CA ARG A 7 8.39 29.40 -11.99
C ARG A 7 7.64 28.18 -11.46
N LYS A 8 7.70 27.06 -12.18
CA LYS A 8 7.32 25.74 -11.66
C LYS A 8 8.29 25.40 -10.53
N SER A 9 8.01 25.87 -9.31
CA SER A 9 8.76 25.45 -8.12
C SER A 9 8.20 24.11 -7.64
N LYS A 10 9.09 23.16 -7.38
CA LYS A 10 8.76 21.80 -6.94
C LYS A 10 8.00 21.84 -5.60
N THR A 11 6.74 21.43 -5.55
CA THR A 11 6.15 20.96 -4.28
C THR A 11 6.87 19.67 -3.88
N PRO A 12 7.48 19.58 -2.69
CA PRO A 12 8.65 18.73 -2.50
C PRO A 12 8.24 17.32 -2.04
N LEU A 13 8.05 16.41 -2.99
CA LEU A 13 8.54 15.06 -2.77
C LEU A 13 10.01 15.06 -3.18
N GLN A 14 10.90 14.81 -2.21
CA GLN A 14 12.34 14.82 -2.43
C GLN A 14 12.79 13.69 -3.36
N PHE A 15 12.07 12.56 -3.36
CA PHE A 15 12.40 11.36 -4.12
C PHE A 15 11.18 10.82 -4.88
N LYS A 16 11.30 10.73 -6.21
CA LYS A 16 10.24 10.29 -7.12
C LYS A 16 9.98 8.79 -7.05
N VAL A 17 11.02 8.00 -6.82
CA VAL A 17 11.02 6.53 -6.92
C VAL A 17 11.07 5.86 -5.55
N PHE A 18 11.62 6.52 -4.53
CA PHE A 18 11.76 5.94 -3.18
C PHE A 18 10.43 5.41 -2.63
N HIS A 19 9.35 6.18 -2.77
CA HIS A 19 8.03 5.80 -2.26
C HIS A 19 7.48 4.55 -2.94
N THR A 20 7.76 4.37 -4.23
CA THR A 20 7.39 3.19 -5.00
C THR A 20 8.18 1.97 -4.53
N LEU A 21 9.50 2.11 -4.28
CA LEU A 21 10.30 1.02 -3.72
C LEU A 21 9.87 0.64 -2.31
N LEU A 22 9.57 1.63 -1.46
CA LEU A 22 9.01 1.41 -0.13
C LEU A 22 7.67 0.65 -0.23
N GLY A 23 6.79 1.09 -1.14
CA GLY A 23 5.53 0.41 -1.42
C GLY A 23 5.72 -1.05 -1.86
N PHE A 24 6.73 -1.34 -2.70
CA PHE A 24 7.06 -2.71 -3.09
C PHE A 24 7.56 -3.55 -1.92
N ALA A 25 8.46 -3.01 -1.10
CA ALA A 25 8.96 -3.72 0.07
C ALA A 25 7.82 -4.07 1.05
N VAL A 26 6.90 -3.13 1.28
CA VAL A 26 5.70 -3.38 2.08
C VAL A 26 4.81 -4.43 1.41
N PHE A 27 4.44 -4.24 0.14
CA PHE A 27 3.57 -5.15 -0.59
C PHE A 27 4.09 -6.61 -0.57
N PHE A 28 5.33 -6.84 -1.01
CA PHE A 28 5.90 -8.18 -1.06
C PHE A 28 6.07 -8.81 0.32
N SER A 29 6.26 -8.01 1.38
CA SER A 29 6.28 -8.51 2.75
C SER A 29 4.88 -8.83 3.32
N LEU A 30 3.79 -8.32 2.74
CA LEU A 30 2.44 -8.61 3.21
C LEU A 30 1.88 -9.89 2.58
N ILE A 31 2.20 -10.15 1.31
CA ILE A 31 1.73 -11.34 0.59
C ILE A 31 2.38 -12.64 1.10
N THR A 32 3.53 -12.56 1.76
CA THR A 32 4.18 -13.73 2.38
C THR A 32 3.32 -14.36 3.47
N VAL A 33 2.52 -13.57 4.20
CA VAL A 33 1.71 -14.06 5.33
C VAL A 33 0.66 -15.10 4.89
N PRO A 34 -0.22 -14.83 3.90
CA PRO A 34 -1.10 -15.87 3.39
C PRO A 34 -0.33 -16.96 2.63
N ALA A 35 0.76 -16.62 1.93
CA ALA A 35 1.54 -17.59 1.15
C ALA A 35 2.21 -18.67 2.01
N GLU A 36 2.59 -18.37 3.25
CA GLU A 36 3.18 -19.33 4.20
C GLU A 36 2.31 -20.59 4.41
N ALA A 37 0.98 -20.45 4.32
CA ALA A 37 0.07 -21.58 4.50
C ALA A 37 0.10 -22.59 3.33
N GLU A 38 0.65 -22.20 2.18
CA GLU A 38 0.64 -22.99 0.95
C GLU A 38 2.03 -23.57 0.66
N ILE A 39 2.08 -24.88 0.38
CA ILE A 39 3.30 -25.58 -0.05
C ILE A 39 3.26 -25.74 -1.55
N ILE A 40 4.33 -25.33 -2.21
CA ILE A 40 4.49 -25.39 -3.66
C ILE A 40 5.64 -26.33 -4.04
N ASN A 41 5.55 -26.90 -5.23
CA ASN A 41 6.57 -27.76 -5.82
C ASN A 41 7.21 -27.05 -7.02
N ILE A 42 8.50 -26.71 -6.88
CA ILE A 42 9.30 -26.10 -7.94
C ILE A 42 10.39 -27.09 -8.36
N PHE A 43 10.28 -27.65 -9.56
CA PHE A 43 11.26 -28.59 -10.12
C PHE A 43 11.62 -29.77 -9.18
N GLY A 44 10.64 -30.30 -8.42
CA GLY A 44 10.84 -31.39 -7.47
C GLY A 44 11.28 -30.95 -6.07
N ILE A 45 11.34 -29.64 -5.81
CA ILE A 45 11.66 -29.06 -4.51
C ILE A 45 10.37 -28.56 -3.88
N HIS A 46 9.97 -29.22 -2.79
CA HIS A 46 8.88 -28.78 -1.93
C HIS A 46 9.34 -27.60 -1.09
N THR A 47 8.63 -26.47 -1.17
CA THR A 47 8.96 -25.26 -0.42
C THR A 47 7.69 -24.52 0.00
N ALA A 48 7.76 -23.82 1.12
CA ALA A 48 6.74 -22.83 1.46
C ALA A 48 6.70 -21.74 0.39
N SER A 49 5.50 -21.30 0.00
CA SER A 49 5.30 -20.32 -1.07
C SER A 49 5.90 -18.95 -0.74
N GLU A 50 5.93 -18.57 0.55
CA GLU A 50 6.50 -17.29 0.99
C GLU A 50 7.99 -17.09 0.63
N LEU A 51 8.75 -18.19 0.50
CA LEU A 51 10.16 -18.15 0.12
C LEU A 51 10.39 -17.69 -1.32
N LEU A 52 9.33 -17.61 -2.13
CA LEU A 52 9.37 -17.02 -3.47
C LEU A 52 9.47 -15.48 -3.41
N TRP A 53 8.90 -14.84 -2.38
CA TRP A 53 8.72 -13.38 -2.32
C TRP A 53 9.74 -12.65 -1.45
N TRP A 54 10.24 -13.28 -0.37
CA TRP A 54 11.32 -12.72 0.46
C TRP A 54 12.56 -12.27 -0.33
N PRO A 55 13.05 -13.01 -1.34
CA PRO A 55 14.13 -12.56 -2.23
C PRO A 55 13.87 -11.18 -2.86
N ILE A 56 12.62 -10.92 -3.28
CA ILE A 56 12.24 -9.66 -3.90
C ILE A 56 12.29 -8.53 -2.87
N VAL A 57 11.83 -8.77 -1.63
CA VAL A 57 11.95 -7.82 -0.52
C VAL A 57 13.41 -7.44 -0.29
N PHE A 58 14.30 -8.42 -0.13
CA PHE A 58 15.73 -8.17 0.07
C PHE A 58 16.40 -7.48 -1.12
N PHE A 59 15.96 -7.77 -2.35
CA PHE A 59 16.43 -7.08 -3.55
C PHE A 59 16.04 -5.60 -3.56
N VAL A 60 14.79 -5.28 -3.20
CA VAL A 60 14.31 -3.90 -3.08
C VAL A 60 15.03 -3.16 -1.96
N LEU A 61 15.23 -3.80 -0.80
CA LEU A 61 16.03 -3.26 0.30
C LEU A 61 17.46 -2.92 -0.15
N ARG A 62 18.08 -3.81 -0.94
CA ARG A 62 19.40 -3.56 -1.53
C ARG A 62 19.41 -2.35 -2.45
N LEU A 63 18.42 -2.20 -3.33
CA LEU A 63 18.29 -1.03 -4.20
C LEU A 63 18.16 0.25 -3.37
N ILE A 64 17.30 0.24 -2.35
CA ILE A 64 17.10 1.39 -1.47
C ILE A 64 18.39 1.77 -0.76
N HIS A 65 19.08 0.80 -0.16
CA HIS A 65 20.35 1.01 0.50
C HIS A 65 21.40 1.61 -0.43
N SER A 66 21.49 1.08 -1.66
CA SER A 66 22.55 1.47 -2.59
C SER A 66 22.31 2.86 -3.19
N VAL A 67 21.05 3.23 -3.45
CA VAL A 67 20.68 4.52 -4.04
C VAL A 67 20.57 5.62 -2.97
N TYR A 68 19.84 5.37 -1.88
CA TYR A 68 19.46 6.39 -0.90
C TYR A 68 20.26 6.31 0.39
N GLY A 69 20.96 5.19 0.64
CA GLY A 69 21.79 5.00 1.82
C GLY A 69 21.08 4.33 3.00
N PHE A 70 21.83 4.15 4.08
CA PHE A 70 21.41 3.37 5.26
C PHE A 70 20.21 3.95 6.01
N ALA A 71 20.08 5.28 6.08
CA ALA A 71 18.97 5.92 6.78
C ALA A 71 17.60 5.56 6.16
N TYR A 72 17.50 5.54 4.83
CA TYR A 72 16.27 5.15 4.11
C TYR A 72 16.01 3.67 4.16
N LEU A 73 17.06 2.85 4.10
CA LEU A 73 16.89 1.42 4.32
C LEU A 73 16.27 1.16 5.69
N ARG A 74 16.84 1.74 6.76
CA ARG A 74 16.33 1.57 8.11
C ARG A 74 14.88 2.06 8.23
N HIS A 75 14.56 3.21 7.64
CA HIS A 75 13.19 3.72 7.56
C HIS A 75 12.24 2.75 6.85
N THR A 76 12.70 2.13 5.77
CA THR A 76 11.95 1.13 5.00
C THR A 76 11.69 -0.11 5.85
N VAL A 77 12.71 -0.65 6.51
CA VAL A 77 12.56 -1.83 7.38
C VAL A 77 11.57 -1.57 8.51
N TYR A 78 11.65 -0.40 9.17
CA TYR A 78 10.67 -0.04 10.21
C TYR A 78 9.26 0.15 9.66
N SER A 79 9.12 0.70 8.46
CA SER A 79 7.81 0.82 7.80
C SER A 79 7.23 -0.55 7.47
N VAL A 80 8.05 -1.48 6.96
CA VAL A 80 7.64 -2.86 6.69
C VAL A 80 7.16 -3.53 7.98
N ILE A 81 7.92 -3.45 9.07
CA ILE A 81 7.53 -4.01 10.37
C ILE A 81 6.22 -3.40 10.87
N LEU A 82 6.07 -2.07 10.79
CA LEU A 82 4.85 -1.37 11.21
C LEU A 82 3.62 -1.83 10.41
N PHE A 83 3.73 -1.84 9.08
CA PHE A 83 2.61 -2.19 8.21
C PHE A 83 2.27 -3.68 8.25
N HIS A 84 3.27 -4.53 8.45
CA HIS A 84 3.07 -5.95 8.70
C HIS A 84 2.32 -6.19 10.03
N ALA A 85 2.67 -5.45 11.09
CA ALA A 85 1.93 -5.49 12.35
C ALA A 85 0.47 -5.03 12.20
N ILE A 86 0.23 -3.93 11.47
CA ILE A 86 -1.12 -3.43 11.16
C ILE A 86 -1.92 -4.48 10.38
N TYR A 87 -1.31 -5.13 9.39
CA TYR A 87 -1.93 -6.18 8.61
C TYR A 87 -2.34 -7.39 9.46
N ILE A 88 -1.45 -7.88 10.33
CA ILE A 88 -1.77 -8.97 11.26
C ILE A 88 -2.88 -8.57 12.24
N LEU A 89 -2.92 -7.30 12.67
CA LEU A 89 -4.02 -6.80 13.50
C LEU A 89 -5.37 -6.89 12.77
N PHE A 90 -5.42 -6.54 11.48
CA PHE A 90 -6.64 -6.72 10.68
C PHE A 90 -7.03 -8.18 10.56
N LEU A 91 -6.08 -9.10 10.32
CA LEU A 91 -6.36 -10.53 10.27
C LEU A 91 -6.92 -11.04 11.61
N LYS A 92 -6.33 -10.62 12.74
CA LYS A 92 -6.84 -10.96 14.08
C LYS A 92 -8.23 -10.39 14.33
N PHE A 93 -8.47 -9.15 13.93
CA PHE A 93 -9.80 -8.54 14.00
C PHE A 93 -10.81 -9.34 13.18
N ALA A 94 -10.43 -9.78 11.98
CA ALA A 94 -11.25 -10.65 11.14
C ALA A 94 -11.59 -11.95 11.84
N ILE A 95 -10.61 -12.61 12.46
CA ILE A 95 -10.77 -13.89 13.16
C ILE A 95 -11.70 -13.73 14.36
N TRP A 96 -11.51 -12.66 15.14
CA TRP A 96 -12.27 -12.37 16.36
C TRP A 96 -13.76 -12.12 16.11
N LEU A 97 -14.14 -11.53 14.97
CA LEU A 97 -15.54 -11.27 14.65
C LEU A 97 -16.37 -12.58 14.55
N PRO A 98 -17.61 -12.60 15.08
CA PRO A 98 -18.46 -13.79 15.02
C PRO A 98 -18.87 -14.06 13.57
N ALA A 99 -18.64 -15.30 13.11
CA ALA A 99 -19.05 -15.74 11.79
C ALA A 99 -20.57 -15.79 11.65
N SER A 100 -21.06 -15.60 10.42
CA SER A 100 -22.48 -15.83 10.10
C SER A 100 -22.87 -17.30 10.25
N SER A 101 -24.15 -17.57 10.53
CA SER A 101 -24.64 -18.94 10.78
C SER A 101 -24.49 -19.89 9.58
N PHE A 102 -24.46 -19.37 8.36
CA PHE A 102 -24.26 -20.16 7.15
C PHE A 102 -22.78 -20.43 6.84
N TRP A 103 -21.85 -19.66 7.41
CA TRP A 103 -20.42 -19.77 7.11
C TRP A 103 -19.72 -20.66 8.13
N LYS A 104 -19.25 -21.84 7.67
CA LYS A 104 -18.73 -22.91 8.55
C LYS A 104 -17.20 -23.06 8.54
N MET A 105 -16.47 -22.19 7.86
CA MET A 105 -15.01 -22.33 7.64
C MET A 105 -14.14 -21.61 8.68
N GLN A 106 -14.65 -21.31 9.88
CA GLN A 106 -13.93 -20.53 10.89
C GLN A 106 -12.63 -21.21 11.36
N ALA A 107 -12.64 -22.53 11.55
CA ALA A 107 -11.47 -23.28 11.99
C ALA A 107 -10.35 -23.21 10.94
N THR A 108 -10.66 -23.53 9.67
CA THR A 108 -9.72 -23.46 8.54
C THR A 108 -9.20 -22.04 8.33
N TYR A 109 -10.07 -21.03 8.38
CA TYR A 109 -9.68 -19.63 8.25
C TYR A 109 -8.71 -19.20 9.35
N THR A 110 -8.95 -19.64 10.60
CA THR A 110 -8.07 -19.36 11.73
C THR A 110 -6.74 -20.12 11.62
N GLN A 111 -6.74 -21.34 11.08
CA GLN A 111 -5.52 -22.10 10.86
C GLN A 111 -4.63 -21.45 9.78
N VAL A 112 -5.24 -20.98 8.69
CA VAL A 112 -4.50 -20.38 7.55
C VAL A 112 -4.00 -18.98 7.89
N LEU A 113 -4.84 -18.12 8.49
CA LEU A 113 -4.55 -16.70 8.70
C LEU A 113 -4.27 -16.31 10.17
N GLY A 114 -4.50 -17.22 11.12
CA GLY A 114 -4.21 -16.99 12.53
C GLY A 114 -2.70 -16.96 12.75
N ARG A 115 -2.18 -15.77 13.05
CA ARG A 115 -0.79 -15.59 13.45
C ARG A 115 -0.73 -15.03 14.86
N ASP A 116 0.10 -15.64 15.69
CA ASP A 116 0.28 -15.20 17.05
C ASP A 116 1.14 -13.94 17.15
N PHE A 117 1.03 -13.25 18.29
CA PHE A 117 1.88 -12.07 18.54
C PHE A 117 3.38 -12.46 18.57
N LEU A 118 3.67 -13.68 19.01
CA LEU A 118 5.02 -14.23 19.06
C LEU A 118 5.61 -14.43 17.66
N TYR A 119 4.79 -14.84 16.68
CA TYR A 119 5.19 -14.91 15.27
C TYR A 119 5.58 -13.52 14.75
N LEU A 120 4.72 -12.51 14.95
CA LEU A 120 5.01 -11.14 14.54
C LEU A 120 6.31 -10.61 15.18
N ALA A 121 6.51 -10.87 16.48
CA ALA A 121 7.72 -10.47 17.18
C ALA A 121 8.98 -11.14 16.61
N LYS A 122 8.95 -12.46 16.38
CA LYS A 122 10.06 -13.22 15.78
C LYS A 122 10.36 -12.77 14.35
N SER A 123 9.34 -12.72 13.48
CA SER A 123 9.49 -12.30 12.08
C SER A 123 10.02 -10.87 11.97
N SER A 124 9.50 -9.95 12.78
CA SER A 124 10.01 -8.57 12.84
C SER A 124 11.47 -8.50 13.31
N LEU A 125 11.83 -9.31 14.32
CA LEU A 125 13.19 -9.37 14.84
C LEU A 125 14.16 -9.96 13.80
N PHE A 126 13.78 -11.02 13.11
CA PHE A 126 14.60 -11.64 12.06
C PHE A 126 14.78 -10.70 10.87
N LEU A 127 13.70 -10.07 10.39
CA LEU A 127 13.79 -9.09 9.32
C LEU A 127 14.71 -7.94 9.72
N TRP A 128 14.52 -7.37 10.92
CA TRP A 128 15.36 -6.29 11.42
C TRP A 128 16.82 -6.71 11.56
N ALA A 129 17.07 -7.86 12.19
CA ALA A 129 18.41 -8.37 12.41
C ALA A 129 19.12 -8.62 11.08
N CYS A 130 18.51 -9.34 10.14
CA CYS A 130 19.13 -9.68 8.86
C CYS A 130 19.30 -8.47 7.94
N SER A 131 18.41 -7.48 7.98
CA SER A 131 18.48 -6.32 7.08
C SER A 131 19.32 -5.15 7.62
N VAL A 132 19.38 -4.93 8.94
CA VAL A 132 19.99 -3.73 9.54
C VAL A 132 21.34 -4.02 10.21
N LEU A 133 21.44 -5.07 11.03
CA LEU A 133 22.64 -5.32 11.85
C LEU A 133 23.90 -5.53 11.01
N PRO A 134 23.88 -6.43 10.00
CA PRO A 134 25.06 -6.70 9.20
C PRO A 134 25.59 -5.51 8.37
N ILE A 135 24.76 -4.52 8.05
CA ILE A 135 25.19 -3.37 7.24
C ILE A 135 26.18 -2.48 8.01
N ARG A 136 26.10 -2.46 9.34
CA ARG A 136 27.11 -1.78 10.16
C ARG A 136 28.49 -2.42 9.99
N PHE A 137 28.56 -3.75 9.92
CA PHE A 137 29.80 -4.48 9.68
C PHE A 137 30.28 -4.33 8.23
N SER A 138 29.38 -3.98 7.30
CA SER A 138 29.69 -3.80 5.88
C SER A 138 30.44 -2.53 5.50
N LEU A 139 30.42 -1.51 6.35
CA LEU A 139 30.94 -0.18 6.02
C LEU A 139 32.44 -0.20 5.72
N ASN A 140 33.18 -1.08 6.39
CA ASN A 140 34.63 -1.24 6.28
C ASN A 140 35.06 -2.32 5.26
N LEU A 141 34.11 -2.95 4.56
CA LEU A 141 34.41 -4.02 3.61
C LEU A 141 34.75 -3.46 2.21
N ASN A 142 35.63 -4.16 1.49
CA ASN A 142 35.94 -3.83 0.10
C ASN A 142 34.66 -3.85 -0.78
N PRO A 143 34.61 -3.05 -1.86
CA PRO A 143 33.44 -2.93 -2.72
C PRO A 143 33.00 -4.27 -3.34
N ILE A 144 33.93 -5.20 -3.57
CA ILE A 144 33.65 -6.56 -4.04
C ILE A 144 32.80 -7.32 -3.00
N TYR A 145 33.19 -7.28 -1.73
CA TYR A 145 32.47 -7.96 -0.66
C TYR A 145 31.11 -7.30 -0.36
N LYS A 146 30.96 -5.98 -0.59
CA LYS A 146 29.67 -5.29 -0.45
C LYS A 146 28.55 -5.87 -1.33
N GLY A 147 28.88 -6.50 -2.46
CA GLY A 147 27.91 -7.16 -3.34
C GLY A 147 27.33 -8.46 -2.77
N TYR A 148 28.10 -9.19 -1.97
CA TYR A 148 27.71 -10.50 -1.40
C TYR A 148 26.95 -10.39 -0.09
N ILE A 149 26.92 -9.21 0.50
CA ILE A 149 26.35 -8.96 1.82
C ILE A 149 24.84 -9.23 1.85
N PHE A 150 24.09 -8.73 0.87
CA PHE A 150 22.66 -9.02 0.78
C PHE A 150 22.33 -10.48 0.48
N TRP A 151 23.24 -11.21 -0.18
CA TRP A 151 23.11 -12.66 -0.35
C TRP A 151 23.19 -13.40 0.99
N ILE A 152 24.16 -13.03 1.81
CA ILE A 152 24.33 -13.59 3.16
C ILE A 152 23.09 -13.27 4.02
N PHE A 153 22.54 -12.06 3.90
CA PHE A 153 21.38 -11.66 4.72
C PHE A 153 20.12 -12.44 4.34
N LEU A 154 19.88 -12.59 3.04
CA LEU A 154 18.77 -13.40 2.55
C LEU A 154 18.93 -14.84 3.03
N LEU A 155 20.14 -15.42 2.89
CA LEU A 155 20.41 -16.78 3.35
C LEU A 155 20.16 -16.93 4.86
N THR A 156 20.69 -16.02 5.68
CA THR A 156 20.49 -16.04 7.13
C THR A 156 19.01 -15.88 7.49
N PHE A 157 18.30 -14.98 6.78
CA PHE A 157 16.88 -14.77 6.99
C PHE A 157 16.07 -16.04 6.67
N CYS A 158 16.27 -16.63 5.49
CA CYS A 158 15.57 -17.86 5.09
C CYS A 158 15.90 -19.05 6.01
N LEU A 159 17.13 -19.15 6.52
CA LEU A 159 17.47 -20.16 7.54
C LEU A 159 16.67 -19.95 8.83
N LEU A 160 16.64 -18.72 9.36
CA LEU A 160 15.86 -18.40 10.55
C LEU A 160 14.37 -18.67 10.34
N ASP A 161 13.86 -18.34 9.16
CA ASP A 161 12.47 -18.55 8.76
C ASP A 161 12.10 -20.03 8.74
N ILE A 162 12.87 -20.87 8.02
CA ILE A 162 12.66 -22.32 7.94
C ILE A 162 12.72 -23.00 9.31
N PHE A 163 13.64 -22.59 10.19
CA PHE A 163 13.82 -23.25 11.49
C PHE A 163 12.89 -22.74 12.59
N TRP A 164 12.43 -21.50 12.55
CA TRP A 164 11.77 -20.85 13.70
C TRP A 164 10.40 -20.22 13.41
N LEU A 165 10.04 -20.04 12.14
CA LEU A 165 8.76 -19.45 11.72
C LEU A 165 7.88 -20.46 10.96
N ASN A 166 8.48 -21.35 10.17
CA ASN A 166 7.76 -22.30 9.33
C ASN A 166 6.71 -23.13 10.12
N ILE A 167 5.45 -23.02 9.69
CA ILE A 167 4.29 -23.70 10.28
C ILE A 167 4.30 -25.20 10.01
N HIS A 168 4.87 -25.64 8.88
CA HIS A 168 4.76 -27.02 8.41
C HIS A 168 5.80 -27.97 9.02
N ASN A 169 6.69 -27.48 9.91
CA ASN A 169 7.79 -28.24 10.53
C ASN A 169 8.73 -28.98 9.54
N ASP A 170 8.63 -28.72 8.23
CA ASP A 170 9.55 -29.22 7.22
C ASP A 170 10.80 -28.34 7.19
N SER A 171 11.90 -28.88 7.71
CA SER A 171 13.20 -28.21 7.82
C SER A 171 14.17 -28.59 6.68
N SER A 172 13.65 -29.09 5.56
CA SER A 172 14.46 -29.46 4.41
C SER A 172 15.24 -28.27 3.84
N LEU A 173 16.58 -28.33 3.93
CA LEU A 173 17.47 -27.28 3.41
C LEU A 173 17.41 -27.12 1.89
N SER A 174 16.83 -28.08 1.16
CA SER A 174 16.58 -27.97 -0.29
C SER A 174 15.73 -26.75 -0.64
N GLN A 175 14.87 -26.30 0.28
CA GLN A 175 14.04 -25.10 0.14
C GLN A 175 14.86 -23.84 -0.12
N LEU A 176 16.09 -23.74 0.37
CA LEU A 176 16.95 -22.57 0.21
C LEU A 176 17.39 -22.31 -1.24
N SER A 177 17.31 -23.32 -2.11
CA SER A 177 17.65 -23.16 -3.53
C SER A 177 16.73 -22.16 -4.23
N VAL A 178 15.44 -22.21 -3.93
CA VAL A 178 14.41 -21.34 -4.54
C VAL A 178 14.68 -19.86 -4.26
N PRO A 179 14.79 -19.38 -3.00
CA PRO A 179 15.02 -17.97 -2.73
C PRO A 179 16.34 -17.46 -3.31
N LEU A 180 17.40 -18.30 -3.32
CA LEU A 180 18.68 -17.95 -3.91
C LEU A 180 18.61 -17.80 -5.44
N LEU A 181 17.90 -18.69 -6.13
CA LEU A 181 17.68 -18.59 -7.58
C LEU A 181 16.88 -17.36 -7.95
N VAL A 182 15.79 -17.07 -7.22
CA VAL A 182 14.97 -15.88 -7.44
C VAL A 182 15.80 -14.61 -7.21
N PHE A 183 16.54 -14.53 -6.10
CA PHE A 183 17.41 -13.38 -5.83
C PHE A 183 18.49 -13.21 -6.91
N GLY A 184 19.07 -14.32 -7.37
CA GLY A 184 20.04 -14.36 -8.46
C GLY A 184 19.49 -13.76 -9.75
N PHE A 185 18.29 -14.16 -10.14
CA PHE A 185 17.59 -13.64 -11.31
C PHE A 185 17.40 -12.12 -11.24
N PHE A 186 16.85 -11.60 -10.14
CA PHE A 186 16.68 -10.15 -9.97
C PHE A 186 18.02 -9.40 -9.92
N ASN A 187 19.06 -10.02 -9.34
CA ASN A 187 20.39 -9.44 -9.25
C ASN A 187 21.06 -9.22 -10.62
N ILE A 188 20.65 -9.93 -11.67
CA ILE A 188 21.10 -9.67 -13.06
C ILE A 188 20.71 -8.24 -13.49
N PHE A 189 19.51 -7.79 -13.13
CA PHE A 189 18.98 -6.47 -13.48
C PHE A 189 19.40 -5.35 -12.53
N TYR A 190 20.10 -5.68 -11.43
CA TYR A 190 20.48 -4.74 -10.37
C TYR A 190 21.23 -3.52 -10.91
N GLN A 191 22.26 -3.71 -11.73
CA GLN A 191 23.09 -2.59 -12.21
C GLN A 191 22.30 -1.62 -13.10
N GLY A 192 21.39 -2.14 -13.93
CA GLY A 192 20.54 -1.33 -14.81
C GLY A 192 19.55 -0.49 -13.99
N LEU A 193 18.85 -1.14 -13.05
CA LEU A 193 17.90 -0.46 -12.16
C LEU A 193 18.59 0.58 -11.28
N PHE A 194 19.74 0.27 -10.70
CA PHE A 194 20.51 1.22 -9.90
C PHE A 194 20.85 2.49 -10.70
N ARG A 195 21.40 2.35 -11.92
CA ARG A 195 21.74 3.50 -12.78
C ARG A 195 20.50 4.30 -13.18
N LEU A 196 19.41 3.62 -13.51
CA LEU A 196 18.14 4.25 -13.87
C LEU A 196 17.60 5.11 -12.72
N ILE A 197 17.52 4.55 -11.52
CA ILE A 197 16.98 5.22 -10.33
C ILE A 197 17.88 6.40 -9.94
N ALA A 198 19.20 6.20 -9.91
CA ALA A 198 20.16 7.27 -9.62
C ALA A 198 20.02 8.45 -10.60
N LYS A 199 19.80 8.17 -11.89
CA LYS A 199 19.57 9.18 -12.92
C LYS A 199 18.24 9.92 -12.74
N ILE A 200 17.16 9.21 -12.41
CA ILE A 200 15.83 9.81 -12.18
C ILE A 200 15.84 10.72 -10.96
N GLU A 201 16.53 10.29 -9.89
CA GLU A 201 16.61 11.01 -8.62
C GLU A 201 17.69 12.09 -8.60
N GLN A 202 18.53 12.18 -9.64
CA GLN A 202 19.65 13.13 -9.75
C GLN A 202 20.62 13.05 -8.55
N ILE A 203 20.89 11.83 -8.06
CA ILE A 203 21.79 11.59 -6.92
C ILE A 203 23.22 11.45 -7.44
N GLU A 204 24.11 12.38 -7.08
CA GLU A 204 25.51 12.40 -7.51
C GLU A 204 26.41 11.40 -6.75
N SER A 205 26.08 11.00 -5.52
CA SER A 205 26.77 9.92 -4.79
C SER A 205 26.01 9.46 -3.53
N PRO A 206 26.09 8.17 -3.13
CA PRO A 206 25.49 7.67 -1.89
C PRO A 206 26.33 8.05 -0.67
N ILE A 207 25.78 8.86 0.24
CA ILE A 207 26.43 9.27 1.48
C ILE A 207 26.21 8.18 2.56
N GLY A 208 27.30 7.54 2.99
CA GLY A 208 27.30 6.63 4.14
C GLY A 208 27.38 7.41 5.45
N ASN A 209 26.30 7.41 6.24
CA ASN A 209 26.39 7.81 7.65
C ASN A 209 25.77 6.75 8.56
N ALA A 210 26.55 6.32 9.56
CA ALA A 210 26.53 4.98 10.14
C ALA A 210 26.07 4.92 11.61
N ARG A 211 25.04 5.70 11.98
CA ARG A 211 24.54 5.72 13.37
C ARG A 211 23.15 5.11 13.44
N VAL A 212 22.99 4.07 14.26
CA VAL A 212 21.80 3.19 14.36
C VAL A 212 20.54 3.95 14.80
N PHE A 213 20.69 4.97 15.64
CA PHE A 213 19.57 5.68 16.28
C PHE A 213 19.38 7.14 15.83
N GLU A 214 20.25 7.68 14.99
CA GLU A 214 20.14 9.07 14.52
C GLU A 214 19.58 9.12 13.10
N PHE A 215 18.47 9.86 12.92
CA PHE A 215 17.86 10.13 11.63
C PHE A 215 18.46 11.40 11.02
N HIS A 216 19.22 11.25 9.94
CA HIS A 216 19.69 12.38 9.13
C HIS A 216 19.20 12.18 7.69
N LEU A 217 18.49 13.17 7.14
CA LEU A 217 18.24 13.23 5.71
C LEU A 217 19.58 13.39 4.95
N PRO A 218 19.75 12.78 3.78
CA PRO A 218 20.93 12.96 2.94
C PRO A 218 21.04 14.43 2.58
N GLN A 219 22.18 15.03 2.91
CA GLN A 219 22.39 16.47 2.82
C GLN A 219 22.71 16.99 1.40
N THR A 220 22.48 16.22 0.35
CA THR A 220 22.83 16.59 -1.03
C THR A 220 21.63 16.74 -1.96
N ILE A 221 20.58 17.41 -1.49
CA ILE A 221 19.60 18.04 -2.39
C ILE A 221 19.40 19.47 -1.89
N LYS A 222 19.57 20.46 -2.79
CA LYS A 222 19.34 21.88 -2.51
C LYS A 222 18.13 22.07 -1.60
N ARG A 223 18.35 22.72 -0.46
CA ARG A 223 17.43 22.98 0.66
C ARG A 223 16.20 23.86 0.30
N ASP A 224 15.65 23.72 -0.90
CA ASP A 224 14.63 24.63 -1.41
C ASP A 224 13.18 24.15 -1.16
N GLY A 225 12.94 23.15 -0.31
CA GLY A 225 11.58 22.69 -0.02
C GLY A 225 11.38 21.85 1.24
N ASN A 226 10.25 22.06 1.92
CA ASN A 226 9.77 21.20 3.01
C ASN A 226 9.39 19.81 2.48
N THR A 227 10.01 18.76 2.99
CA THR A 227 9.72 17.36 2.63
C THR A 227 8.41 16.90 3.24
N PHE A 228 7.57 16.21 2.46
CA PHE A 228 6.38 15.54 3.01
C PHE A 228 6.77 14.41 3.97
N LYS A 229 6.34 14.51 5.23
CA LYS A 229 6.67 13.54 6.29
C LYS A 229 5.73 12.34 6.33
N TYR A 230 4.44 12.52 6.03
CA TYR A 230 3.39 11.51 6.20
C TYR A 230 2.86 10.96 4.87
N HIS A 231 3.21 11.57 3.74
CA HIS A 231 2.75 11.14 2.41
C HIS A 231 3.06 9.66 2.12
N HIS A 232 4.29 9.20 2.39
CA HIS A 232 4.66 7.78 2.21
C HIS A 232 3.89 6.84 3.13
N MET A 233 3.55 7.28 4.34
CA MET A 233 2.78 6.47 5.28
C MET A 233 1.37 6.24 4.74
N LEU A 234 0.70 7.29 4.24
CA LEU A 234 -0.62 7.14 3.63
C LEU A 234 -0.61 6.28 2.36
N PHE A 235 0.44 6.44 1.54
CA PHE A 235 0.64 5.61 0.37
C PHE A 235 0.75 4.12 0.75
N CYS A 236 1.53 3.80 1.78
CA CYS A 236 1.68 2.43 2.28
C CYS A 236 0.43 1.91 2.99
N SER A 237 -0.26 2.74 3.77
CA SER A 237 -1.56 2.40 4.39
C SER A 237 -2.58 1.98 3.34
N SER A 238 -2.64 2.68 2.21
CA SER A 238 -3.57 2.36 1.12
C SER A 238 -3.32 0.96 0.54
N ILE A 239 -2.04 0.57 0.39
CA ILE A 239 -1.66 -0.78 -0.05
C ILE A 239 -2.09 -1.81 0.99
N VAL A 240 -1.80 -1.56 2.27
CA VAL A 240 -2.12 -2.48 3.37
C VAL A 240 -3.62 -2.70 3.48
N PHE A 241 -4.43 -1.64 3.46
CA PHE A 241 -5.87 -1.74 3.51
C PHE A 241 -6.43 -2.50 2.31
N PHE A 242 -5.88 -2.25 1.12
CA PHE A 242 -6.28 -2.97 -0.08
C PHE A 242 -5.98 -4.47 0.01
N ILE A 243 -4.75 -4.86 0.38
CA ILE A 243 -4.36 -6.27 0.49
C ILE A 243 -5.09 -6.96 1.65
N ALA A 244 -5.20 -6.31 2.81
CA ALA A 244 -5.98 -6.83 3.94
C ALA A 244 -7.45 -7.07 3.57
N SER A 245 -8.07 -6.14 2.85
CA SER A 245 -9.44 -6.29 2.35
C SER A 245 -9.59 -7.54 1.48
N LYS A 246 -8.63 -7.82 0.59
CA LYS A 246 -8.63 -9.01 -0.27
C LYS A 246 -8.47 -10.30 0.52
N THR A 247 -7.49 -10.37 1.42
CA THR A 247 -7.26 -11.57 2.23
C THR A 247 -8.45 -11.88 3.14
N MET A 248 -9.14 -10.85 3.63
CA MET A 248 -10.29 -11.00 4.53
C MET A 248 -11.64 -11.20 3.82
N ALA A 249 -11.66 -11.15 2.49
CA ALA A 249 -12.89 -11.17 1.69
C ALA A 249 -13.67 -12.50 1.78
N ALA A 250 -13.04 -13.60 2.21
CA ALA A 250 -13.68 -14.91 2.30
C ALA A 250 -14.65 -15.05 3.49
N LYS A 251 -14.57 -14.16 4.49
CA LYS A 251 -15.35 -14.26 5.73
C LYS A 251 -16.58 -13.34 5.73
N PHE A 252 -17.70 -13.90 6.18
CA PHE A 252 -18.97 -13.19 6.36
C PHE A 252 -19.37 -13.15 7.84
N ILE A 253 -19.92 -12.02 8.25
CA ILE A 253 -20.42 -11.78 9.61
C ILE A 253 -21.89 -11.36 9.55
N THR A 254 -22.64 -11.64 10.61
CA THR A 254 -24.04 -11.22 10.72
C THR A 254 -24.17 -10.18 11.83
N ILE A 255 -24.64 -8.98 11.48
CA ILE A 255 -24.94 -7.89 12.42
C ILE A 255 -26.44 -7.63 12.36
N GLY A 256 -27.19 -8.15 13.33
CA GLY A 256 -28.64 -8.10 13.32
C GLY A 256 -29.22 -8.85 12.11
N PHE A 257 -29.91 -8.14 11.22
CA PHE A 257 -30.48 -8.69 9.99
C PHE A 257 -29.54 -8.56 8.77
N LEU A 258 -28.37 -7.92 8.95
CA LEU A 258 -27.43 -7.65 7.86
C LEU A 258 -26.34 -8.72 7.83
N THR A 259 -26.06 -9.27 6.64
CA THR A 259 -24.87 -10.10 6.39
C THR A 259 -23.84 -9.27 5.65
N ILE A 260 -22.66 -9.11 6.24
CA ILE A 260 -21.61 -8.22 5.73
C ILE A 260 -20.34 -9.02 5.50
N ASN A 261 -19.64 -8.70 4.42
CA ASN A 261 -18.30 -9.22 4.14
C ASN A 261 -17.26 -8.44 4.96
N VAL A 262 -16.40 -9.15 5.70
CA VAL A 262 -15.37 -8.54 6.54
C VAL A 262 -14.35 -7.75 5.73
N GLY A 263 -13.98 -8.23 4.54
CA GLY A 263 -13.07 -7.53 3.64
C GLY A 263 -13.62 -6.17 3.19
N GLY A 264 -14.95 -6.03 3.11
CA GLY A 264 -15.63 -4.78 2.78
C GLY A 264 -15.42 -3.68 3.83
N ILE A 265 -15.27 -4.02 5.11
CA ILE A 265 -14.97 -3.06 6.18
C ILE A 265 -13.61 -2.40 5.94
N VAL A 266 -12.58 -3.21 5.70
CA VAL A 266 -11.21 -2.73 5.50
C VAL A 266 -11.06 -2.03 4.15
N PHE A 267 -11.87 -2.42 3.16
CA PHE A 267 -11.91 -1.76 1.86
C PHE A 267 -12.25 -0.27 1.98
N SER A 268 -13.23 0.08 2.82
CA SER A 268 -13.60 1.48 3.05
C SER A 268 -12.42 2.28 3.62
N LEU A 269 -11.59 1.69 4.48
CA LEU A 269 -10.37 2.38 4.96
C LEU A 269 -9.40 2.74 3.82
N ALA A 270 -9.39 2.00 2.71
CA ALA A 270 -8.62 2.37 1.52
C ALA A 270 -9.21 3.59 0.79
N TYR A 271 -10.54 3.74 0.75
CA TYR A 271 -11.22 4.94 0.25
C TYR A 271 -10.90 6.14 1.14
N LEU A 272 -11.00 5.99 2.46
CA LEU A 272 -10.60 7.00 3.43
C LEU A 272 -9.15 7.48 3.21
N ALA A 273 -8.22 6.55 3.02
CA ALA A 273 -6.81 6.90 2.76
C ALA A 273 -6.64 7.68 1.45
N ALA A 274 -7.42 7.36 0.41
CA ALA A 274 -7.41 8.08 -0.85
C ALA A 274 -8.09 9.45 -0.79
N ASP A 275 -9.13 9.61 0.03
CA ASP A 275 -9.75 10.89 0.31
C ASP A 275 -8.76 11.83 0.99
N MET A 276 -8.03 11.32 2.00
CA MET A 276 -6.96 12.04 2.65
C MET A 276 -5.84 12.41 1.67
N MET A 277 -5.46 11.48 0.80
CA MET A 277 -4.43 11.72 -0.22
C MET A 277 -4.83 12.86 -1.15
N THR A 278 -6.07 12.84 -1.64
CA THR A 278 -6.59 13.83 -2.60
C THR A 278 -6.84 15.18 -1.94
N ASP A 279 -7.44 15.20 -0.75
CA ASP A 279 -7.81 16.45 -0.09
C ASP A 279 -6.58 17.21 0.46
N VAL A 280 -5.48 16.51 0.79
CA VAL A 280 -4.25 17.15 1.26
C VAL A 280 -3.26 17.38 0.10
N TYR A 281 -2.91 16.32 -0.63
CA TYR A 281 -1.80 16.31 -1.59
C TYR A 281 -2.23 16.49 -3.07
N GLY A 282 -3.52 16.52 -3.35
CA GLY A 282 -4.08 16.76 -4.69
C GLY A 282 -4.22 15.50 -5.55
N ILE A 283 -4.98 15.63 -6.64
CA ILE A 283 -5.39 14.52 -7.49
C ILE A 283 -4.23 13.80 -8.19
N GLU A 284 -3.18 14.52 -8.59
CA GLU A 284 -2.05 13.94 -9.34
C GLU A 284 -1.27 12.92 -8.50
N ARG A 285 -1.17 13.18 -7.18
CA ARG A 285 -0.56 12.26 -6.22
C ARG A 285 -1.47 11.07 -5.95
N THR A 286 -2.78 11.28 -5.88
CA THR A 286 -3.74 10.18 -5.78
C THR A 286 -3.72 9.29 -7.01
N LYS A 287 -3.63 9.83 -8.24
CA LYS A 287 -3.48 9.04 -9.48
C LYS A 287 -2.27 8.11 -9.41
N GLN A 288 -1.12 8.62 -8.95
CA GLN A 288 0.09 7.81 -8.75
C GLN A 288 -0.15 6.66 -7.77
N MET A 289 -0.84 6.93 -6.65
CA MET A 289 -1.20 5.91 -5.66
C MET A 289 -2.17 4.87 -6.22
N ILE A 290 -3.22 5.30 -6.92
CA ILE A 290 -4.22 4.41 -7.52
C ILE A 290 -3.56 3.46 -8.52
N LEU A 291 -2.75 3.98 -9.45
CA LEU A 291 -2.05 3.14 -10.43
C LEU A 291 -1.10 2.15 -9.75
N PHE A 292 -0.43 2.56 -8.67
CA PHE A 292 0.45 1.66 -7.92
C PHE A 292 -0.34 0.56 -7.20
N VAL A 293 -1.48 0.88 -6.56
CA VAL A 293 -2.33 -0.11 -5.91
C VAL A 293 -2.92 -1.09 -6.93
N ILE A 294 -3.30 -0.63 -8.13
CA ILE A 294 -3.73 -1.51 -9.23
C ILE A 294 -2.59 -2.42 -9.68
N PHE A 295 -1.36 -1.90 -9.76
CA PHE A 295 -0.20 -2.71 -10.07
C PHE A 295 0.06 -3.78 -8.98
N CYS A 296 -0.08 -3.42 -7.70
CA CYS A 296 -0.03 -4.39 -6.61
C CYS A 296 -1.15 -5.42 -6.69
N ASN A 297 -2.37 -5.04 -7.09
CA ASN A 297 -3.47 -5.98 -7.31
C ASN A 297 -3.15 -6.99 -8.42
N LEU A 298 -2.58 -6.50 -9.53
CA LEU A 298 -2.08 -7.34 -10.63
C LEU A 298 -1.03 -8.34 -10.13
N LEU A 299 -0.07 -7.87 -9.33
CA LEU A 299 0.96 -8.74 -8.75
C LEU A 299 0.38 -9.75 -7.76
N PHE A 300 -0.60 -9.36 -6.95
CA PHE A 300 -1.24 -10.26 -5.99
C PHE A 300 -2.02 -11.38 -6.70
N VAL A 301 -2.72 -11.06 -7.78
CA VAL A 301 -3.39 -12.09 -8.57
C VAL A 301 -2.40 -12.97 -9.32
N PHE A 302 -1.33 -12.39 -9.84
CA PHE A 302 -0.25 -13.17 -10.45
C PHE A 302 0.42 -14.11 -9.44
N ASP A 303 0.61 -13.65 -8.20
CA ASP A 303 1.06 -14.48 -7.08
C ASP A 303 0.11 -15.65 -6.86
N VAL A 304 -1.17 -15.39 -6.56
CA VAL A 304 -2.19 -16.44 -6.38
C VAL A 304 -2.23 -17.40 -7.57
N TRP A 305 -2.10 -16.90 -8.80
CA TRP A 305 -2.07 -17.73 -10.00
C TRP A 305 -0.85 -18.66 -10.04
N ILE A 306 0.35 -18.14 -9.75
CA ILE A 306 1.58 -18.93 -9.69
C ILE A 306 1.55 -19.93 -8.54
N THR A 307 1.10 -19.53 -7.34
CA THR A 307 1.14 -20.42 -6.18
C THR A 307 0.18 -21.59 -6.38
N ASN A 308 -1.03 -21.34 -6.87
CA ASN A 308 -1.96 -22.41 -7.21
C ASN A 308 -1.44 -23.32 -8.33
N LEU A 309 -0.74 -22.79 -9.33
CA LEU A 309 -0.14 -23.60 -10.40
C LEU A 309 0.96 -24.54 -9.87
N LEU A 310 1.67 -24.12 -8.83
CA LEU A 310 2.76 -24.88 -8.21
C LEU A 310 2.29 -25.66 -6.98
N ALA A 311 1.04 -25.49 -6.55
CA ALA A 311 0.49 -26.13 -5.37
C ALA A 311 0.40 -27.66 -5.55
N ILE A 312 0.48 -28.38 -4.44
CA ILE A 312 0.45 -29.85 -4.43
C ILE A 312 -1.00 -30.29 -4.15
N GLY A 313 -1.76 -30.70 -5.18
CA GLY A 313 -3.15 -31.19 -5.05
C GLY A 313 -3.92 -31.34 -6.39
N ASP A 314 -5.05 -32.07 -6.40
CA ASP A 314 -5.75 -32.57 -7.60
C ASP A 314 -6.18 -31.51 -8.66
N ASP A 315 -5.90 -31.84 -9.92
CA ASP A 315 -5.86 -30.97 -11.11
C ASP A 315 -7.21 -30.59 -11.78
N GLU A 316 -8.36 -31.15 -11.36
CA GLU A 316 -9.65 -30.96 -12.07
C GLU A 316 -10.47 -29.72 -11.64
N PRO A 317 -10.65 -29.41 -10.33
CA PRO A 317 -11.31 -28.17 -9.89
C PRO A 317 -10.54 -26.91 -10.33
N PHE A 318 -9.25 -27.06 -10.62
CA PHE A 318 -8.28 -26.02 -10.93
C PHE A 318 -8.65 -25.20 -12.18
N LYS A 319 -9.03 -25.84 -13.30
CA LYS A 319 -9.33 -25.12 -14.55
C LYS A 319 -10.61 -24.26 -14.44
N LEU A 320 -11.59 -24.72 -13.68
CA LEU A 320 -12.84 -24.00 -13.41
C LEU A 320 -12.63 -22.83 -12.44
N ILE A 321 -11.77 -22.99 -11.42
CA ILE A 321 -11.43 -21.92 -10.47
C ILE A 321 -10.62 -20.82 -11.16
N LEU A 322 -9.59 -21.17 -11.94
CA LEU A 322 -8.73 -20.21 -12.64
C LEU A 322 -9.48 -19.33 -13.64
N HIS A 323 -10.42 -19.90 -14.40
CA HIS A 323 -11.21 -19.13 -15.35
C HIS A 323 -12.09 -18.09 -14.64
N ASN A 324 -12.73 -18.46 -13.53
CA ASN A 324 -13.49 -17.52 -12.71
C ASN A 324 -12.58 -16.49 -12.02
N GLN A 325 -11.36 -16.87 -11.65
CA GLN A 325 -10.39 -15.99 -11.00
C GLN A 325 -9.91 -14.87 -11.93
N ALA A 326 -9.64 -15.18 -13.21
CA ALA A 326 -9.29 -14.18 -14.22
C ALA A 326 -10.41 -13.15 -14.44
N ARG A 327 -11.67 -13.61 -14.46
CA ARG A 327 -12.85 -12.74 -14.57
C ARG A 327 -12.99 -11.83 -13.36
N MET A 328 -12.90 -12.37 -12.15
CA MET A 328 -12.95 -11.60 -10.91
C MET A 328 -11.79 -10.60 -10.81
N PHE A 329 -10.63 -10.95 -11.35
CA PHE A 329 -9.48 -10.07 -11.41
C PHE A 329 -9.73 -8.85 -12.30
N ILE A 330 -10.15 -9.07 -13.56
CA ILE A 330 -10.44 -7.98 -14.49
C ILE A 330 -11.51 -7.06 -13.88
N ALA A 331 -12.59 -7.66 -13.34
CA ALA A 331 -13.63 -6.93 -12.64
C ALA A 331 -13.06 -6.03 -11.53
N SER A 332 -12.24 -6.59 -10.65
CA SER A 332 -11.64 -5.85 -9.54
C SER A 332 -10.70 -4.74 -9.99
N ALA A 333 -9.87 -4.97 -11.00
CA ALA A 333 -8.92 -3.98 -11.47
C ALA A 333 -9.63 -2.80 -12.15
N THR A 334 -10.61 -3.08 -13.00
CA THR A 334 -11.38 -2.03 -13.72
C THR A 334 -12.28 -1.25 -12.77
N ALA A 335 -12.94 -1.94 -11.84
CA ALA A 335 -13.85 -1.33 -10.88
C ALA A 335 -13.11 -0.39 -9.92
N PHE A 336 -12.02 -0.88 -9.31
CA PHE A 336 -11.20 -0.07 -8.41
C PHE A 336 -10.57 1.12 -9.13
N PHE A 337 -10.08 0.94 -10.37
CA PHE A 337 -9.52 2.04 -11.16
C PHE A 337 -10.54 3.15 -11.41
N LEU A 338 -11.74 2.79 -11.90
CA LEU A 338 -12.77 3.76 -12.23
C LEU A 338 -13.37 4.40 -10.98
N GLY A 339 -13.68 3.60 -9.95
CA GLY A 339 -14.23 4.08 -8.67
C GLY A 339 -13.31 5.08 -7.99
N MET A 340 -12.03 4.75 -7.84
CA MET A 340 -11.05 5.63 -7.19
C MET A 340 -10.71 6.88 -8.03
N THR A 341 -10.70 6.75 -9.36
CA THR A 341 -10.52 7.89 -10.27
C THR A 341 -11.69 8.87 -10.15
N ILE A 342 -12.92 8.36 -10.13
CA ILE A 342 -14.12 9.19 -9.96
C ILE A 342 -14.13 9.82 -8.59
N ASN A 343 -13.87 9.06 -7.52
CA ASN A 343 -13.78 9.56 -6.15
C ASN A 343 -12.82 10.76 -6.06
N SER A 344 -11.55 10.56 -6.45
CA SER A 344 -10.54 11.62 -6.39
C SER A 344 -10.86 12.83 -7.29
N THR A 345 -11.47 12.60 -8.45
CA THR A 345 -11.92 13.68 -9.35
C THR A 345 -13.04 14.50 -8.72
N VAL A 346 -14.02 13.86 -8.08
CA VAL A 346 -15.13 14.52 -7.41
C VAL A 346 -14.64 15.39 -6.26
N ILE A 347 -13.70 14.90 -5.43
CA ILE A 347 -13.08 15.71 -4.37
C ILE A 347 -12.45 16.98 -4.95
N SER A 348 -11.62 16.83 -5.99
CA SER A 348 -10.92 17.94 -6.62
C SER A 348 -11.88 18.99 -7.21
N LEU A 349 -12.96 18.53 -7.86
CA LEU A 349 -14.02 19.39 -8.41
C LEU A 349 -14.77 20.15 -7.31
N ILE A 350 -15.19 19.46 -6.25
CA ILE A 350 -15.91 20.08 -5.13
C ILE A 350 -15.04 21.12 -4.45
N LYS A 351 -13.77 20.78 -4.20
CA LYS A 351 -12.79 21.67 -3.59
C LYS A 351 -12.55 22.94 -4.42
N SER A 352 -12.40 22.79 -5.74
CA SER A 352 -12.29 23.94 -6.66
C SER A 352 -13.55 24.81 -6.67
N ARG A 353 -14.75 24.20 -6.69
CA ARG A 353 -16.03 24.92 -6.64
C ARG A 353 -16.23 25.69 -5.34
N GLN A 354 -15.92 25.07 -4.20
CA GLN A 354 -16.04 25.70 -2.89
C GLN A 354 -15.12 26.92 -2.77
N ARG A 355 -13.90 26.83 -3.32
CA ARG A 355 -12.98 27.97 -3.37
C ARG A 355 -13.51 29.12 -4.24
N LYS A 356 -14.05 28.82 -5.42
CA LYS A 356 -14.67 29.85 -6.30
C LYS A 356 -15.85 30.55 -5.64
N ARG A 357 -16.62 29.84 -4.82
CA ARG A 357 -17.75 30.39 -4.06
C ARG A 357 -17.34 31.20 -2.82
N GLY A 358 -16.05 31.29 -2.51
CA GLY A 358 -15.57 31.96 -1.31
C GLY A 358 -15.93 31.22 -0.01
N ILE A 359 -16.33 29.95 -0.09
CA ILE A 359 -16.61 29.11 1.08
C ILE A 359 -15.29 28.95 1.82
N SER A 360 -15.16 29.67 2.93
CA SER A 360 -13.94 29.71 3.70
C SER A 360 -13.86 28.46 4.55
N LEU A 361 -12.80 27.67 4.34
CA LEU A 361 -12.39 26.57 5.23
C LEU A 361 -12.22 27.04 6.69
N LYS A 362 -12.21 28.36 6.96
CA LYS A 362 -12.11 28.95 8.30
C LYS A 362 -13.38 28.82 9.15
N LYS A 363 -14.57 28.82 8.56
CA LYS A 363 -15.85 28.77 9.31
C LYS A 363 -16.52 27.39 9.26
N GLU A 364 -16.36 26.67 8.16
CA GLU A 364 -17.14 25.47 7.87
C GLU A 364 -16.24 24.28 7.49
N PHE A 365 -15.06 24.16 8.10
CA PHE A 365 -14.10 23.09 7.76
C PHE A 365 -14.75 21.70 7.80
N ILE A 366 -15.45 21.40 8.89
CA ILE A 366 -16.04 20.09 9.15
C ILE A 366 -17.11 19.77 8.10
N THR A 367 -18.09 20.65 7.88
CA THR A 367 -19.19 20.42 6.92
C THR A 367 -18.69 20.37 5.47
N THR A 368 -17.70 21.20 5.15
CA THR A 368 -17.10 21.27 3.81
C THR A 368 -16.34 19.99 3.48
N VAL A 369 -15.50 19.51 4.39
CA VAL A 369 -14.71 18.27 4.19
C VAL A 369 -15.60 17.03 4.28
N TRP A 370 -16.57 17.01 5.20
CA TRP A 370 -17.55 15.94 5.28
C TRP A 370 -18.33 15.79 3.98
N THR A 371 -18.84 16.90 3.42
CA THR A 371 -19.56 16.87 2.14
C THR A 371 -18.68 16.36 1.00
N ARG A 372 -17.38 16.71 0.98
CA ARG A 372 -16.43 16.19 -0.02
C ARG A 372 -16.36 14.66 0.08
N ILE A 373 -16.02 14.15 1.26
CA ILE A 373 -15.84 12.71 1.54
C ILE A 373 -17.13 11.94 1.22
N ALA A 374 -18.26 12.36 1.79
CA ALA A 374 -19.53 11.64 1.64
C ALA A 374 -19.97 11.57 0.17
N THR A 375 -19.87 12.68 -0.57
CA THR A 375 -20.29 12.70 -1.98
C THR A 375 -19.29 11.96 -2.88
N SER A 376 -17.99 12.15 -2.68
CA SER A 376 -16.97 11.52 -3.53
C SER A 376 -16.92 10.01 -3.33
N SER A 377 -16.97 9.55 -2.08
CA SER A 377 -17.02 8.13 -1.75
C SER A 377 -18.32 7.49 -2.22
N ALA A 378 -19.47 8.18 -2.14
CA ALA A 378 -20.71 7.66 -2.73
C ALA A 378 -20.59 7.41 -4.24
N PHE A 379 -20.12 8.40 -5.02
CA PHE A 379 -19.94 8.22 -6.47
C PHE A 379 -18.88 7.17 -6.80
N GLY A 380 -17.77 7.14 -6.06
CA GLY A 380 -16.69 6.18 -6.26
C GLY A 380 -17.14 4.74 -5.97
N ILE A 381 -17.72 4.51 -4.79
CA ILE A 381 -18.19 3.19 -4.34
C ILE A 381 -19.27 2.65 -5.27
N ILE A 382 -20.28 3.45 -5.63
CA ILE A 382 -21.36 3.01 -6.53
C ILE A 382 -20.78 2.47 -7.84
N ILE A 383 -19.83 3.21 -8.44
CA ILE A 383 -19.21 2.78 -9.69
C ILE A 383 -18.36 1.53 -9.47
N ASP A 384 -17.58 1.48 -8.40
CA ASP A 384 -16.72 0.34 -8.07
C ASP A 384 -17.55 -0.95 -7.88
N VAL A 385 -18.48 -0.95 -6.93
CA VAL A 385 -19.31 -2.11 -6.60
C VAL A 385 -20.18 -2.53 -7.78
N SER A 386 -20.81 -1.57 -8.48
CA SER A 386 -21.66 -1.88 -9.63
C SER A 386 -20.84 -2.50 -10.76
N LEU A 387 -19.70 -1.90 -11.14
CA LEU A 387 -18.85 -2.45 -12.19
C LEU A 387 -18.25 -3.79 -11.79
N PHE A 388 -17.77 -3.92 -10.56
CA PHE A 388 -17.23 -5.18 -10.06
C PHE A 388 -18.29 -6.28 -10.14
N SER A 389 -19.48 -6.04 -9.61
CA SER A 389 -20.54 -7.04 -9.53
C SER A 389 -21.08 -7.41 -10.92
N LEU A 390 -21.25 -6.44 -11.81
CA LEU A 390 -21.66 -6.69 -13.19
C LEU A 390 -20.57 -7.48 -13.94
N VAL A 391 -19.32 -7.05 -13.90
CA VAL A 391 -18.25 -7.75 -14.63
C VAL A 391 -17.99 -9.13 -14.03
N ALA A 392 -18.02 -9.31 -12.71
CA ALA A 392 -17.73 -10.58 -12.06
C ALA A 392 -18.88 -11.60 -12.16
N PHE A 393 -20.14 -11.18 -12.00
CA PHE A 393 -21.25 -12.11 -11.78
C PHE A 393 -22.36 -12.07 -12.84
N TYR A 394 -22.33 -11.14 -13.79
CA TYR A 394 -23.34 -11.09 -14.85
C TYR A 394 -23.35 -12.39 -15.68
N GLY A 395 -24.53 -12.98 -15.88
CA GLY A 395 -24.69 -14.27 -16.55
C GLY A 395 -24.35 -15.50 -15.70
N ILE A 396 -23.88 -15.33 -14.46
CA ILE A 396 -23.66 -16.41 -13.49
C ILE A 396 -24.76 -16.38 -12.41
N VAL A 397 -25.03 -15.18 -11.88
CA VAL A 397 -26.03 -14.96 -10.82
C VAL A 397 -27.30 -14.37 -11.46
N PRO A 398 -28.50 -14.80 -11.04
CA PRO A 398 -29.76 -14.18 -11.49
C PRO A 398 -29.74 -12.66 -11.29
N THR A 399 -30.19 -11.92 -12.30
CA THR A 399 -30.09 -10.44 -12.35
C THR A 399 -30.76 -9.74 -11.17
N GLU A 400 -31.91 -10.26 -10.72
CA GLU A 400 -32.64 -9.73 -9.56
C GLU A 400 -31.83 -9.85 -8.27
N LYS A 401 -31.16 -11.00 -8.05
CA LYS A 401 -30.29 -11.21 -6.89
C LYS A 401 -29.02 -10.38 -6.99
N LEU A 402 -28.49 -10.20 -8.21
CA LEU A 402 -27.31 -9.38 -8.43
C LEU A 402 -27.59 -7.90 -8.10
N ALA A 403 -28.73 -7.37 -8.53
CA ALA A 403 -29.13 -6.00 -8.25
C ALA A 403 -29.30 -5.75 -6.74
N SER A 404 -29.93 -6.67 -6.01
CA SER A 404 -30.10 -6.54 -4.56
C SER A 404 -28.77 -6.60 -3.81
N VAL A 405 -27.83 -7.45 -4.25
CA VAL A 405 -26.47 -7.50 -3.69
C VAL A 405 -25.72 -6.18 -3.92
N ILE A 406 -25.79 -5.61 -5.13
CA ILE A 406 -25.13 -4.33 -5.45
C ILE A 406 -25.66 -3.22 -4.53
N VAL A 407 -26.98 -3.03 -4.49
CA VAL A 407 -27.60 -1.96 -3.69
C VAL A 407 -27.25 -2.11 -2.20
N PHE A 408 -27.25 -3.35 -1.71
CA PHE A 408 -26.88 -3.64 -0.33
C PHE A 408 -25.42 -3.31 -0.04
N GLU A 409 -24.49 -3.76 -0.89
CA GLU A 409 -23.06 -3.48 -0.72
C GLU A 409 -22.74 -1.99 -0.81
N ASP A 410 -23.37 -1.28 -1.75
CA ASP A 410 -23.25 0.17 -1.90
C ASP A 410 -23.74 0.89 -0.64
N ALA A 411 -24.98 0.60 -0.21
CA ALA A 411 -25.56 1.23 0.96
C ALA A 411 -24.70 0.98 2.21
N TYR A 412 -24.22 -0.24 2.38
CA TYR A 412 -23.35 -0.62 3.50
C TYR A 412 -22.01 0.15 3.48
N LYS A 413 -21.28 0.15 2.36
CA LYS A 413 -19.96 0.80 2.25
C LYS A 413 -20.07 2.32 2.36
N ILE A 414 -21.08 2.94 1.75
CA ILE A 414 -21.35 4.37 1.85
C ILE A 414 -21.71 4.76 3.29
N SER A 415 -22.57 3.98 3.95
CA SER A 415 -22.94 4.23 5.35
C SER A 415 -21.70 4.18 6.25
N TYR A 416 -20.82 3.20 6.02
CA TYR A 416 -19.57 3.07 6.77
C TYR A 416 -18.64 4.28 6.56
N GLU A 417 -18.48 4.78 5.34
CA GLU A 417 -17.71 6.00 5.05
C GLU A 417 -18.30 7.23 5.74
N VAL A 418 -19.61 7.40 5.72
CA VAL A 418 -20.29 8.50 6.40
C VAL A 418 -20.06 8.47 7.91
N ILE A 419 -20.06 7.27 8.51
CA ILE A 419 -19.78 7.06 9.94
C ILE A 419 -18.30 7.36 10.26
N LEU A 420 -17.37 7.00 9.38
CA LEU A 420 -15.93 7.25 9.58
C LEU A 420 -15.50 8.68 9.24
N ALA A 421 -16.29 9.43 8.49
CA ALA A 421 -15.96 10.79 8.06
C ALA A 421 -15.46 11.73 9.18
N PRO A 422 -15.98 11.73 10.42
CA PRO A 422 -15.43 12.53 11.52
C PRO A 422 -13.94 12.24 11.80
N VAL A 423 -13.54 10.96 11.74
CA VAL A 423 -12.15 10.54 11.91
C VAL A 423 -11.30 11.02 10.73
N SER A 424 -11.80 10.87 9.51
CA SER A 424 -11.15 11.35 8.29
C SER A 424 -10.90 12.86 8.35
N ILE A 425 -11.89 13.65 8.78
CA ILE A 425 -11.78 15.11 8.91
C ILE A 425 -10.66 15.49 9.89
N LEU A 426 -10.58 14.80 11.03
CA LEU A 426 -9.54 15.03 12.03
C LEU A 426 -8.15 14.71 11.47
N LEU A 427 -8.01 13.59 10.76
CA LEU A 427 -6.74 13.19 10.17
C LEU A 427 -6.32 14.12 9.01
N ILE A 428 -7.26 14.55 8.17
CA ILE A 428 -7.01 15.55 7.12
C ILE A 428 -6.53 16.85 7.75
N TYR A 429 -7.21 17.34 8.79
CA TYR A 429 -6.79 18.54 9.51
C TYR A 429 -5.37 18.39 10.07
N PHE A 430 -5.10 17.28 10.75
CA PHE A 430 -3.77 16.98 11.30
C PHE A 430 -2.69 17.02 10.21
N LEU A 431 -2.93 16.36 9.07
CA LEU A 431 -1.99 16.33 7.95
C LEU A 431 -1.78 17.71 7.33
N LYS A 432 -2.85 18.46 7.07
CA LYS A 432 -2.74 19.83 6.53
C LYS A 432 -1.88 20.70 7.42
N VAL A 433 -2.10 20.65 8.74
CA VAL A 433 -1.35 21.46 9.71
C VAL A 433 0.11 21.03 9.83
N LYS A 434 0.38 19.72 9.93
CA LYS A 434 1.74 19.21 10.10
C LYS A 434 2.59 19.36 8.85
N GLU A 435 2.00 19.18 7.67
CA GLU A 435 2.67 19.31 6.38
C GLU A 435 2.65 20.75 5.84
N LYS A 436 1.78 21.61 6.38
CA LYS A 436 1.50 22.97 5.87
C LYS A 436 1.10 22.97 4.40
N VAL A 437 0.27 22.00 4.02
CA VAL A 437 -0.09 21.72 2.63
C VAL A 437 -1.59 21.56 2.49
N ASP A 438 -2.16 22.25 1.49
CA ASP A 438 -3.54 22.15 1.07
C ASP A 438 -3.62 22.42 -0.43
N ILE A 439 -3.45 21.37 -1.24
CA ILE A 439 -3.30 21.49 -2.70
C ILE A 439 -4.66 21.62 -3.40
N TYR A 440 -4.80 22.64 -4.25
CA TYR A 440 -5.95 22.83 -5.15
C TYR A 440 -5.51 22.55 -6.58
N ASP A 441 -6.13 21.56 -7.22
CA ASP A 441 -5.75 21.15 -8.57
C ASP A 441 -6.28 22.08 -9.65
N GLU A 442 -5.54 22.15 -10.75
CA GLU A 442 -6.01 22.76 -12.00
C GLU A 442 -6.92 21.77 -12.71
N LEU A 443 -8.20 22.11 -12.89
CA LEU A 443 -9.21 21.26 -13.55
C LEU A 443 -8.98 21.08 -15.07
N SER A 444 -7.83 21.52 -15.59
CA SER A 444 -7.48 21.46 -17.02
C SER A 444 -7.03 20.08 -17.48
N ASN A 445 -6.58 19.21 -16.57
CA ASN A 445 -6.14 17.85 -16.88
C ASN A 445 -6.72 16.80 -15.91
N LEU A 446 -7.94 16.32 -16.22
CA LEU A 446 -8.57 15.21 -15.50
C LEU A 446 -8.27 13.85 -16.12
N ASN A 447 -7.33 13.76 -17.08
CA ASN A 447 -6.95 12.47 -17.65
C ASN A 447 -6.29 11.58 -16.56
N PRO A 448 -6.80 10.36 -16.30
CA PRO A 448 -6.30 9.49 -15.24
C PRO A 448 -4.93 8.89 -15.53
N PHE A 449 -4.50 8.83 -16.79
CA PHE A 449 -3.22 8.24 -17.20
C PHE A 449 -2.08 9.27 -17.28
N LYS A 450 -2.41 10.56 -17.36
CA LYS A 450 -1.41 11.63 -17.42
C LYS A 450 -1.17 12.18 -16.02
N ILE A 451 -0.01 11.83 -15.45
CA ILE A 451 0.41 12.23 -14.11
C ILE A 451 1.47 13.35 -14.20
N ASP A 452 1.15 14.54 -13.71
CA ASP A 452 2.13 15.62 -13.48
C ASP A 452 2.12 16.04 -12.02
N THR A 453 3.06 15.46 -11.26
CA THR A 453 3.15 15.73 -9.82
C THR A 453 3.90 17.02 -9.46
N ASN A 454 4.28 17.83 -10.45
CA ASN A 454 4.95 19.11 -10.25
C ASN A 454 3.93 20.25 -10.15
N TYR A 455 3.32 20.38 -8.97
CA TYR A 455 2.40 21.48 -8.70
C TYR A 455 3.12 22.84 -8.69
N LYS A 456 2.44 23.88 -9.16
CA LYS A 456 2.87 25.28 -8.98
C LYS A 456 2.77 25.65 -7.50
N LEU A 457 3.66 26.54 -7.01
CA LEU A 457 3.60 27.00 -5.61
C LEU A 457 2.23 27.58 -5.24
N SER A 458 1.60 28.27 -6.21
CA SER A 458 0.27 28.86 -6.08
C SER A 458 -0.86 27.85 -5.86
N ALA A 459 -0.63 26.56 -6.15
CA ALA A 459 -1.60 25.50 -5.92
C ALA A 459 -1.73 25.14 -4.43
N ASN A 460 -0.67 25.35 -3.62
CA ASN A 460 -0.76 25.17 -2.18
C ASN A 460 -1.41 26.40 -1.54
N LYS A 461 -2.65 26.25 -1.08
CA LYS A 461 -3.44 27.33 -0.45
C LYS A 461 -3.45 27.27 1.07
N PHE A 462 -2.58 26.47 1.68
CA PHE A 462 -2.54 26.30 3.14
C PHE A 462 -2.42 27.63 3.88
N ALA A 463 -1.47 28.49 3.48
CA ALA A 463 -1.24 29.78 4.15
C ALA A 463 -2.44 30.75 4.05
N GLU A 464 -3.25 30.64 2.99
CA GLU A 464 -4.45 31.46 2.82
C GLU A 464 -5.63 30.92 3.66
N ASN A 465 -5.69 29.60 3.83
CA ASN A 465 -6.78 28.91 4.50
C ASN A 465 -6.57 28.77 6.01
N TYR A 466 -5.33 28.68 6.50
CA TYR A 466 -5.00 28.47 7.90
C TYR A 466 -4.65 29.80 8.60
N ILE A 467 -5.44 30.20 9.60
CA ILE A 467 -5.07 31.25 10.56
C ILE A 467 -4.54 30.53 11.81
N LYS A 468 -3.34 30.88 12.27
CA LYS A 468 -2.87 30.43 13.59
C LYS A 468 -3.86 30.92 14.64
N PRO A 469 -4.36 30.07 15.56
CA PRO A 469 -5.06 30.60 16.73
C PRO A 469 -4.14 31.64 17.36
N GLU A 470 -4.63 32.87 17.54
CA GLU A 470 -3.88 33.93 18.23
C GLU A 470 -3.40 33.33 19.55
N GLY A 471 -2.08 33.34 19.75
CA GLY A 471 -1.53 32.92 21.03
C GLY A 471 -2.19 33.80 22.09
N ARG A 472 -2.66 33.19 23.19
CA ARG A 472 -2.80 33.95 24.43
C ARG A 472 -1.47 34.65 24.63
N ASN A 473 -1.45 35.96 24.46
CA ASN A 473 -0.34 36.79 24.88
C ASN A 473 -0.15 36.45 26.36
N ASN A 474 1.02 35.88 26.67
CA ASN A 474 1.49 35.86 28.04
C ASN A 474 1.81 37.31 28.37
N GLU A 475 0.82 38.03 28.90
CA GLU A 475 1.03 39.18 29.77
C GLU A 475 1.21 38.71 31.21
#